data_AF-A0A9P5JH39-F1
#
_entry.id   AF-A0A9P5JH39-F1
#
_cell.length_a   1.000
_cell.length_b   1.000
_cell.length_c   1.000
_cell.angle_alpha   90.00
_cell.angle_beta   90.00
_cell.angle_gamma   90.00
#
_symmetry.space_group_name_H-M   'P 1'
#
loop_
_entity.id
_entity.type
_entity.pdbx_description
1 polymer ?
#
loop_
_entity_poly.entity_id
_entity_poly.type
_entity_poly.pdbx_seq_one_letter_code
_entity_poly.pdbx_strand_id
1 'polypeptide(L)'
;MSSTKILGTSARLQSATSLRARVLPSTLHRALATSSATNASANPTTSATPSNAGPLLPWSEYLAIRRGKRKWEIATTIPTTITAFTTGFSYFGSLQPEPGTLIMGIEPIWVYLAATIACAGMCGGYLVGPLIGGSIWRMTHRKKVALIDAREREFHEHIVKNRVDPSRQSATNPVPDYYGENIGSLKDYRQWLRDQSKYRKKAAWPEDEA
;
A
#
# COMPACT_ATOMS: atom_id res chain seq x y z
N MET A 1 16.88 -58.37 -7.46
CA MET A 1 18.27 -58.24 -6.96
C MET A 1 18.96 -57.30 -7.93
N SER A 2 19.31 -56.05 -7.63
CA SER A 2 19.99 -55.57 -6.43
C SER A 2 19.66 -54.09 -6.17
N SER A 3 19.34 -53.78 -4.92
CA SER A 3 19.26 -52.43 -4.34
C SER A 3 20.66 -51.90 -4.05
N THR A 4 20.93 -50.64 -4.39
CA THR A 4 21.99 -49.87 -3.74
C THR A 4 21.49 -48.46 -3.46
N LYS A 5 21.08 -48.25 -2.20
CA LYS A 5 20.88 -46.95 -1.57
C LYS A 5 22.27 -46.40 -1.22
N ILE A 6 22.57 -45.16 -1.62
CA ILE A 6 23.76 -44.45 -1.13
C ILE A 6 23.30 -43.44 -0.09
N LEU A 7 23.66 -43.75 1.16
CA LEU A 7 23.57 -42.91 2.35
C LEU A 7 24.67 -41.84 2.26
N GLY A 8 24.29 -40.57 2.20
CA GLY A 8 25.21 -39.44 2.34
C GLY A 8 25.01 -38.76 3.69
N THR A 9 25.90 -39.06 4.62
CA THR A 9 25.96 -38.58 6.00
C THR A 9 26.57 -37.18 6.13
N SER A 10 26.08 -36.44 7.12
CA SER A 10 26.74 -35.40 7.93
C SER A 10 27.44 -34.22 7.24
N ALA A 11 27.00 -33.00 7.56
CA ALA A 11 27.72 -32.16 8.53
C ALA A 11 26.93 -30.88 8.82
N ARG A 12 26.43 -30.82 10.05
CA ARG A 12 25.81 -29.68 10.70
C ARG A 12 26.92 -28.73 11.14
N LEU A 13 27.03 -27.55 10.53
CA LEU A 13 27.81 -26.45 11.10
C LEU A 13 26.87 -25.45 11.74
N GLN A 14 26.68 -25.65 13.04
CA GLN A 14 26.18 -24.64 13.96
C GLN A 14 27.30 -23.61 14.16
N SER A 15 26.97 -22.33 14.07
CA SER A 15 27.76 -21.28 14.70
C SER A 15 26.78 -20.38 15.44
N ALA A 16 26.70 -20.65 16.73
CA ALA A 16 25.99 -19.86 17.71
C ALA A 16 26.88 -18.66 18.10
N THR A 17 26.40 -17.46 17.85
CA THR A 17 26.91 -16.25 18.51
C THR A 17 25.81 -15.67 19.36
N SER A 18 25.84 -16.11 20.62
CA SER A 18 25.07 -15.60 21.74
C SER A 18 25.58 -14.22 22.12
N LEU A 19 24.77 -13.18 21.98
CA LEU A 19 24.97 -11.90 22.66
C LEU A 19 23.86 -11.74 23.70
N ARG A 20 24.18 -12.22 24.90
CA ARG A 20 23.39 -12.13 26.11
C ARG A 20 23.46 -10.70 26.65
N ALA A 21 22.46 -9.88 26.33
CA ALA A 21 22.30 -8.58 26.99
C ALA A 21 21.77 -8.79 28.43
N ARG A 22 22.50 -8.23 29.39
CA ARG A 22 22.33 -8.38 30.83
C ARG A 22 21.13 -7.55 31.30
N VAL A 23 20.16 -8.22 31.92
CA VAL A 23 19.04 -7.61 32.66
C VAL A 23 19.54 -7.01 33.97
N LEU A 24 19.16 -5.77 34.26
CA LEU A 24 19.27 -5.15 35.58
C LEU A 24 17.86 -5.05 36.19
N PRO A 25 17.59 -5.63 37.37
CA PRO A 25 16.36 -5.40 38.10
C PRO A 25 16.51 -4.15 38.99
N SER A 26 15.70 -3.12 38.76
CA SER A 26 15.52 -2.01 39.69
C SER A 26 14.17 -2.17 40.39
N THR A 27 14.21 -2.57 41.65
CA THR A 27 13.06 -2.72 42.54
C THR A 27 12.78 -1.46 43.37
N LEU A 28 11.48 -1.27 43.67
CA LEU A 28 10.87 -0.39 44.69
C LEU A 28 10.73 1.09 44.26
N HIS A 29 9.57 1.77 44.37
CA HIS A 29 8.70 1.86 45.54
C HIS A 29 7.20 1.98 45.23
N ARG A 30 6.45 1.49 46.22
CA ARG A 30 5.01 1.58 46.50
C ARG A 30 4.58 3.01 46.81
N ALA A 31 3.48 3.46 46.19
CA ALA A 31 2.61 4.49 46.77
C ALA A 31 1.15 4.18 46.41
N LEU A 32 0.38 3.86 47.44
CA LEU A 32 -1.06 3.67 47.40
C LEU A 32 -1.68 5.05 47.68
N ALA A 33 -2.40 5.62 46.72
CA ALA A 33 -3.23 6.81 46.94
C ALA A 33 -4.69 6.44 46.74
N THR A 34 -5.47 6.64 47.79
CA THR A 34 -6.88 6.32 47.93
C THR A 34 -7.70 7.61 47.82
N SER A 35 -8.85 7.51 47.12
CA SER A 35 -10.01 8.44 47.10
C SER A 35 -9.81 9.77 46.33
N SER A 36 -10.78 10.32 45.59
CA SER A 36 -12.23 10.25 45.70
C SER A 36 -12.91 10.42 44.33
N ALA A 37 -14.09 9.82 44.19
CA ALA A 37 -15.00 10.05 43.08
C ALA A 37 -15.76 11.37 43.25
N THR A 38 -15.90 12.14 42.16
CA THR A 38 -16.98 13.12 41.99
C THR A 38 -17.49 13.02 40.56
N ASN A 39 -18.71 12.51 40.41
CA ASN A 39 -19.51 12.61 39.20
C ASN A 39 -20.08 14.03 39.09
N ALA A 40 -19.89 14.72 37.97
CA ALA A 40 -20.89 15.61 37.39
C ALA A 40 -20.51 16.09 35.97
N SER A 41 -21.32 15.64 35.02
CA SER A 41 -21.86 16.35 33.85
C SER A 41 -20.93 17.22 33.00
N ALA A 42 -20.64 16.75 31.79
CA ALA A 42 -20.24 17.60 30.66
C ALA A 42 -20.98 17.17 29.39
N ASN A 43 -21.66 18.15 28.78
CA ASN A 43 -22.40 18.10 27.51
C ASN A 43 -21.63 17.40 26.37
N PRO A 44 -22.29 16.66 25.46
CA PRO A 44 -21.67 16.20 24.23
C PRO A 44 -21.75 17.31 23.18
N THR A 45 -20.82 18.27 23.25
CA THR A 45 -20.65 19.27 22.19
C THR A 45 -19.44 18.88 21.37
N THR A 46 -19.72 18.33 20.18
CA THR A 46 -18.89 18.31 18.96
C THR A 46 -17.41 17.92 19.11
N SER A 47 -17.10 16.74 18.60
CA SER A 47 -15.79 16.21 18.18
C SER A 47 -14.74 17.29 17.82
N ALA A 48 -14.07 17.83 18.84
CA ALA A 48 -12.87 18.64 18.64
C ALA A 48 -11.71 17.68 18.35
N THR A 49 -11.19 17.78 17.13
CA THR A 49 -9.97 17.09 16.70
C THR A 49 -8.80 17.63 17.52
N PRO A 50 -7.90 16.80 18.08
CA PRO A 50 -6.74 17.32 18.81
C PRO A 50 -5.83 18.08 17.85
N SER A 51 -5.86 19.41 17.97
CA SER A 51 -4.96 20.36 17.33
C SER A 51 -3.60 20.33 18.03
N ASN A 52 -2.73 19.39 17.64
CA ASN A 52 -1.32 19.44 18.03
C ASN A 52 -0.48 20.14 16.95
N ALA A 53 -0.24 21.43 17.23
CA ALA A 53 0.98 22.24 17.03
C ALA A 53 1.78 22.15 15.71
N GLY A 54 1.80 23.29 14.99
CA GLY A 54 2.59 23.55 13.77
C GLY A 54 1.74 23.49 12.49
N PRO A 55 2.24 23.97 11.34
CA PRO A 55 1.56 23.86 10.03
C PRO A 55 1.45 22.41 9.52
N LEU A 56 1.23 21.45 10.41
CA LEU A 56 1.14 20.02 10.16
C LEU A 56 -0.31 19.63 9.80
N LEU A 57 -0.46 19.11 8.59
CA LEU A 57 -1.72 18.74 7.94
C LEU A 57 -2.56 17.73 8.78
N PRO A 58 -3.78 18.03 9.27
CA PRO A 58 -4.51 17.14 10.18
C PRO A 58 -4.69 15.72 9.63
N TRP A 59 -4.74 14.70 10.51
CA TRP A 59 -4.77 13.28 10.12
C TRP A 59 -5.90 12.91 9.17
N SER A 60 -7.08 13.50 9.34
CA SER A 60 -8.22 13.31 8.45
C SER A 60 -7.94 13.79 7.03
N GLU A 61 -7.30 14.95 6.88
CA GLU A 61 -6.95 15.54 5.59
C GLU A 61 -5.81 14.76 4.91
N TYR A 62 -4.79 14.36 5.68
CA TYR A 62 -3.71 13.52 5.18
C TYR A 62 -4.23 12.17 4.63
N LEU A 63 -5.06 11.45 5.39
CA LEU A 63 -5.60 10.16 4.95
C LEU A 63 -6.54 10.30 3.74
N ALA A 64 -7.30 11.39 3.66
CA ALA A 64 -8.14 11.69 2.50
C ALA A 64 -7.29 11.94 1.24
N ILE A 65 -6.20 12.71 1.35
CA ILE A 65 -5.28 12.97 0.25
C ILE A 65 -4.56 11.69 -0.19
N ARG A 66 -4.09 10.86 0.76
CA ARG A 66 -3.46 9.56 0.50
C ARG A 66 -4.37 8.64 -0.30
N ARG A 67 -5.66 8.55 0.07
CA ARG A 67 -6.69 7.78 -0.66
C ARG A 67 -6.93 8.32 -2.07
N GLY A 68 -6.81 9.63 -2.25
CA GLY A 68 -7.02 10.31 -3.52
C GLY A 68 -5.92 10.03 -4.55
N LYS A 69 -4.66 9.83 -4.13
CA LYS A 69 -3.49 9.69 -5.03
C LYS A 69 -3.70 8.61 -6.11
N ARG A 70 -4.13 7.41 -5.72
CA ARG A 70 -4.37 6.30 -6.68
C ARG A 70 -5.53 6.59 -7.63
N LYS A 71 -6.53 7.36 -7.19
CA LYS A 71 -7.66 7.76 -8.04
C LYS A 71 -7.22 8.73 -9.12
N TRP A 72 -6.26 9.61 -8.84
CA TRP A 72 -5.68 10.52 -9.85
C TRP A 72 -4.93 9.77 -10.93
N GLU A 73 -4.12 8.78 -10.57
CA GLU A 73 -3.39 7.94 -11.53
C GLU A 73 -4.35 7.17 -12.46
N ILE A 74 -5.44 6.63 -11.91
CA ILE A 74 -6.46 5.93 -12.72
C ILE A 74 -7.23 6.93 -13.57
N ALA A 75 -7.63 8.08 -13.01
CA ALA A 75 -8.44 9.09 -13.70
C ALA A 75 -7.73 9.70 -14.90
N THR A 76 -6.41 9.88 -14.86
CA THR A 76 -5.65 10.43 -16.00
C THR A 76 -5.48 9.44 -17.15
N THR A 77 -5.74 8.15 -16.91
CA THR A 77 -5.67 7.12 -17.96
C THR A 77 -6.71 7.36 -19.05
N ILE A 78 -7.94 7.72 -18.68
CA ILE A 78 -9.06 7.94 -19.61
C ILE A 78 -8.78 9.07 -20.62
N PRO A 79 -8.43 10.30 -20.21
CA PRO A 79 -8.14 11.35 -21.17
C PRO A 79 -6.87 11.04 -21.98
N THR A 80 -5.86 10.40 -21.37
CA THR A 80 -4.61 10.08 -22.08
C THR A 80 -4.82 9.01 -23.16
N THR A 81 -5.65 7.99 -22.92
CA THR A 81 -6.02 7.01 -23.96
C THR A 81 -6.84 7.63 -25.06
N ILE A 82 -7.79 8.52 -24.74
CA ILE A 82 -8.58 9.24 -25.74
C ILE A 82 -7.66 10.10 -26.60
N THR A 83 -6.77 10.90 -25.99
CA THR A 83 -5.81 11.72 -26.74
C THR A 83 -4.90 10.87 -27.61
N ALA A 84 -4.32 9.79 -27.07
CA ALA A 84 -3.47 8.88 -27.84
C ALA A 84 -4.24 8.22 -28.99
N PHE A 85 -5.49 7.84 -28.78
CA PHE A 85 -6.36 7.30 -29.81
C PHE A 85 -6.67 8.32 -30.90
N THR A 86 -7.06 9.54 -30.54
CA THR A 86 -7.33 10.62 -31.50
C THR A 86 -6.08 10.95 -32.31
N THR A 87 -4.91 11.04 -31.67
CA THR A 87 -3.64 11.28 -32.35
C THR A 87 -3.27 10.12 -33.29
N GLY A 88 -3.39 8.87 -32.84
CA GLY A 88 -3.14 7.69 -33.67
C GLY A 88 -4.09 7.63 -34.86
N PHE A 89 -5.39 7.78 -34.61
CA PHE A 89 -6.41 7.78 -35.67
C PHE A 89 -6.19 8.89 -36.69
N SER A 90 -5.88 10.11 -36.24
CA SER A 90 -5.57 11.23 -37.13
C SER A 90 -4.31 10.97 -37.97
N TYR A 91 -3.29 10.33 -37.38
CA TYR A 91 -2.07 10.00 -38.08
C TYR A 91 -2.30 8.94 -39.15
N PHE A 92 -2.90 7.80 -38.79
CA PHE A 92 -3.15 6.71 -39.74
C PHE A 92 -4.23 7.04 -40.77
N GLY A 93 -5.22 7.88 -40.44
CA GLY A 93 -6.21 8.37 -41.38
C GLY A 93 -5.65 9.32 -42.45
N SER A 94 -4.51 9.94 -42.19
CA SER A 94 -3.82 10.79 -43.18
C SER A 94 -2.97 9.99 -44.18
N LEU A 95 -2.69 8.71 -43.89
CA LEU A 95 -1.97 7.83 -44.80
C LEU A 95 -2.96 7.29 -45.83
N GLN A 96 -2.76 7.58 -47.12
CA GLN A 96 -3.47 6.90 -48.19
C GLN A 96 -2.78 5.55 -48.48
N PRO A 97 -3.41 4.40 -48.23
CA PRO A 97 -2.85 3.12 -48.66
C PRO A 97 -3.05 2.96 -50.18
N GLU A 98 -1.96 2.69 -50.90
CA GLU A 98 -2.01 2.32 -52.32
C GLU A 98 -2.81 1.01 -52.49
N PRO A 99 -3.79 0.95 -53.40
CA PRO A 99 -4.61 -0.24 -53.58
C PRO A 99 -3.77 -1.40 -54.13
N GLY A 100 -3.66 -2.48 -53.35
CA GLY A 100 -3.00 -3.72 -53.77
C GLY A 100 -1.69 -4.06 -53.03
N THR A 101 -1.15 -3.16 -52.20
CA THR A 101 0.01 -3.49 -51.36
C THR A 101 -0.46 -4.10 -50.04
N LEU A 102 -0.24 -5.40 -49.87
CA LEU A 102 -0.44 -6.08 -48.59
C LEU A 102 0.74 -5.80 -47.66
N ILE A 103 0.47 -5.31 -46.45
CA ILE A 103 1.49 -5.14 -45.41
C ILE A 103 1.54 -6.44 -44.62
N MET A 104 2.65 -7.18 -44.72
CA MET A 104 2.83 -8.49 -44.06
C MET A 104 1.73 -9.52 -44.42
N GLY A 105 1.20 -9.47 -45.65
CA GLY A 105 0.13 -10.35 -46.10
C GLY A 105 -1.27 -10.00 -45.56
N ILE A 106 -1.41 -8.85 -44.90
CA ILE A 106 -2.65 -8.36 -44.29
C ILE A 106 -3.05 -7.05 -44.97
N GLU A 107 -4.36 -6.82 -45.11
CA GLU A 107 -4.90 -5.55 -45.61
C GLU A 107 -4.45 -4.36 -44.75
N PRO A 108 -3.99 -3.25 -45.35
CA PRO A 108 -3.49 -2.07 -44.62
C PRO A 108 -4.45 -1.52 -43.56
N ILE A 109 -5.77 -1.60 -43.80
CA ILE A 109 -6.81 -1.14 -42.86
C ILE A 109 -6.70 -1.86 -41.51
N TRP A 110 -6.50 -3.18 -41.50
CA TRP A 110 -6.39 -3.95 -40.25
C TRP A 110 -5.10 -3.66 -39.50
N VAL A 111 -4.00 -3.45 -40.23
CA VAL A 111 -2.70 -3.10 -39.65
C VAL A 111 -2.77 -1.73 -38.98
N TYR A 112 -3.38 -0.73 -39.63
CA TYR A 112 -3.53 0.60 -39.07
C TYR A 112 -4.50 0.64 -37.88
N LEU A 113 -5.59 -0.14 -37.94
CA LEU A 113 -6.51 -0.27 -36.82
C LEU A 113 -5.82 -0.90 -35.60
N ALA A 114 -5.09 -2.00 -35.81
CA ALA A 114 -4.32 -2.66 -34.76
C ALA A 114 -3.22 -1.72 -34.20
N ALA A 115 -2.52 -0.99 -35.06
CA ALA A 115 -1.51 -0.02 -34.66
C ALA A 115 -2.11 1.15 -33.85
N THR A 116 -3.30 1.63 -34.22
CA THR A 116 -4.02 2.69 -33.48
C THR A 116 -4.42 2.21 -32.09
N ILE A 117 -4.98 0.99 -31.99
CA ILE A 117 -5.35 0.39 -30.70
C ILE A 117 -4.12 0.13 -29.84
N ALA A 118 -3.03 -0.36 -30.44
CA ALA A 118 -1.77 -0.58 -29.75
C ALA A 118 -1.19 0.73 -29.19
N CYS A 119 -1.20 1.81 -29.99
CA CYS A 119 -0.76 3.13 -29.55
C CYS A 119 -1.63 3.67 -28.41
N ALA A 120 -2.96 3.58 -28.54
CA ALA A 120 -3.89 4.06 -27.52
C ALA A 120 -3.76 3.29 -26.20
N GLY A 121 -3.69 1.96 -26.27
CA GLY A 121 -3.65 1.09 -25.09
C GLY A 121 -2.29 1.07 -24.39
N MET A 122 -1.22 0.83 -25.15
CA MET A 122 0.13 0.67 -24.58
C MET A 122 0.72 2.01 -24.17
N CYS A 123 0.78 2.97 -25.11
CA CYS A 123 1.38 4.27 -24.85
C CYS A 123 0.43 5.14 -24.01
N GLY A 124 -0.83 5.32 -24.43
CA GLY A 124 -1.76 6.21 -23.74
C GLY A 124 -2.29 5.70 -22.40
N GLY A 125 -2.52 4.39 -22.29
CA GLY A 125 -3.18 3.79 -21.13
C GLY A 125 -2.21 3.30 -20.06
N TYR A 126 -1.42 2.30 -20.41
CA TYR A 126 -0.68 1.53 -19.41
C TYR A 126 0.59 2.22 -18.93
N LEU A 127 1.37 2.80 -19.86
CA LEU A 127 2.67 3.40 -19.53
C LEU A 127 2.57 4.88 -19.14
N VAL A 128 1.92 5.70 -19.96
CA VAL A 128 1.96 7.17 -19.79
C VAL A 128 0.90 7.66 -18.79
N GLY A 129 -0.26 7.00 -18.71
CA GLY A 129 -1.38 7.41 -17.84
C GLY A 129 -0.98 7.62 -16.37
N PRO A 130 -0.37 6.64 -15.69
CA PRO A 130 0.03 6.78 -14.28
C PRO A 130 1.16 7.78 -14.06
N LEU A 131 2.09 7.91 -15.02
CA LEU A 131 3.20 8.88 -14.95
C LEU A 131 2.69 10.33 -15.00
N ILE A 132 1.77 10.61 -15.93
CA ILE A 132 1.11 11.92 -16.03
C ILE A 132 0.22 12.15 -14.80
N GLY A 133 -0.51 11.15 -14.34
CA GLY A 133 -1.37 11.24 -13.15
C GLY A 133 -0.63 11.62 -11.87
N GLY A 134 0.49 10.94 -11.60
CA GLY A 134 1.36 11.29 -10.47
C GLY A 134 1.94 12.69 -10.58
N SER A 135 2.29 13.12 -11.79
CA SER A 135 2.83 14.45 -12.07
C SER A 135 1.80 15.56 -11.85
N ILE A 136 0.57 15.39 -12.36
CA ILE A 136 -0.55 16.33 -12.16
C ILE A 136 -0.92 16.40 -10.68
N TRP A 137 -0.96 15.26 -9.98
CA TRP A 137 -1.23 15.24 -8.54
C TRP A 137 -0.16 16.02 -7.74
N ARG A 138 1.12 15.82 -8.05
CA ARG A 138 2.22 16.59 -7.44
C ARG A 138 2.11 18.08 -7.73
N MET A 139 1.73 18.47 -8.94
CA MET A 139 1.59 19.87 -9.33
C MET A 139 0.43 20.56 -8.60
N THR A 140 -0.72 19.89 -8.48
CA THR A 140 -1.90 20.42 -7.77
C THR A 140 -1.68 20.52 -6.26
N HIS A 141 -0.98 19.55 -5.66
CA HIS A 141 -0.74 19.50 -4.22
C HIS A 141 0.62 20.09 -3.80
N ARG A 142 1.38 20.72 -4.70
CA ARG A 142 2.79 21.15 -4.52
C ARG A 142 3.09 21.86 -3.20
N LYS A 143 2.16 22.70 -2.72
CA LYS A 143 2.31 23.47 -1.48
C LYS A 143 2.22 22.59 -0.22
N LYS A 144 1.47 21.49 -0.30
CA LYS A 144 1.23 20.55 0.79
C LYS A 144 2.13 19.31 0.73
N VAL A 145 2.83 19.05 -0.38
CA VAL A 145 3.67 17.84 -0.57
C VAL A 145 4.69 17.68 0.57
N ALA A 146 5.42 18.73 0.94
CA ALA A 146 6.40 18.64 2.02
C ALA A 146 5.78 18.24 3.38
N LEU A 147 4.56 18.74 3.66
CA LEU A 147 3.81 18.42 4.87
C LEU A 147 3.22 17.00 4.82
N ILE A 148 2.77 16.57 3.64
CA ILE A 148 2.28 15.21 3.40
C ILE A 148 3.42 14.21 3.58
N ASP A 149 4.61 14.50 3.03
CA ASP A 149 5.78 13.63 3.14
C ASP A 149 6.27 13.52 4.60
N ALA A 150 6.24 14.61 5.37
CA ALA A 150 6.52 14.57 6.81
C ALA A 150 5.52 13.64 7.54
N ARG A 151 4.23 13.78 7.26
CA ARG A 151 3.18 12.96 7.88
C ARG A 151 3.17 11.51 7.41
N GLU A 152 3.56 11.23 6.17
CA GLU A 152 3.72 9.85 5.66
C GLU A 152 4.83 9.12 6.41
N ARG A 153 5.92 9.82 6.79
CA ARG A 153 6.97 9.22 7.64
C ARG A 153 6.42 8.85 9.03
N GLU A 154 5.71 9.77 9.69
CA GLU A 154 5.05 9.52 10.98
C GLU A 154 4.06 8.34 10.88
N PHE A 155 3.29 8.30 9.79
CA PHE A 155 2.34 7.21 9.53
C PHE A 155 3.06 5.88 9.32
N HIS A 156 4.13 5.85 8.53
CA HIS A 156 4.93 4.66 8.30
C HIS A 156 5.54 4.12 9.60
N GLU A 157 6.04 5.00 10.49
CA GLU A 157 6.52 4.62 11.81
C GLU A 157 5.42 3.97 12.67
N HIS A 158 4.19 4.50 12.63
CA HIS A 158 3.05 3.88 13.31
C HIS A 158 2.70 2.50 12.74
N ILE A 159 2.74 2.31 11.43
CA ILE A 159 2.50 1.01 10.81
C ILE A 159 3.60 0.01 11.16
N VAL A 160 4.87 0.40 11.05
CA VAL A 160 6.01 -0.46 11.38
C VAL A 160 5.98 -0.90 12.85
N LYS A 161 5.57 -0.03 13.76
CA LYS A 161 5.45 -0.36 15.19
C LYS A 161 4.31 -1.34 15.49
N ASN A 162 3.23 -1.29 14.73
CA ASN A 162 1.98 -2.00 15.05
C ASN A 162 1.70 -3.21 14.15
N ARG A 163 2.44 -3.38 13.04
CA ARG A 163 2.32 -4.53 12.13
C ARG A 163 2.78 -5.81 12.82
N VAL A 164 2.20 -6.93 12.40
CA VAL A 164 2.63 -8.26 12.86
C VAL A 164 3.70 -8.85 11.93
N ASP A 165 4.57 -9.67 12.49
CA ASP A 165 5.59 -10.40 11.73
C ASP A 165 4.95 -11.36 10.71
N PRO A 166 5.32 -11.29 9.42
CA PRO A 166 4.71 -12.10 8.36
C PRO A 166 5.21 -13.55 8.40
N SER A 167 6.29 -13.83 9.12
CA SER A 167 6.86 -15.17 9.28
C SER A 167 5.96 -16.16 10.02
N ARG A 168 4.93 -15.66 10.74
CA ARG A 168 3.98 -16.48 11.50
C ARG A 168 2.71 -16.84 10.72
N GLN A 169 2.74 -16.70 9.39
CA GLN A 169 1.63 -17.03 8.52
C GLN A 169 1.38 -18.55 8.45
N SER A 170 0.12 -18.95 8.60
CA SER A 170 -0.35 -20.30 8.31
C SER A 170 -1.42 -20.27 7.23
N ALA A 171 -1.63 -21.39 6.52
CA ALA A 171 -2.64 -21.49 5.46
C ALA A 171 -4.06 -21.15 5.96
N THR A 172 -4.35 -21.50 7.22
CA THR A 172 -5.64 -21.25 7.89
C THR A 172 -5.77 -19.82 8.44
N ASN A 173 -4.66 -19.09 8.63
CA ASN A 173 -4.65 -17.73 9.17
C ASN A 173 -3.83 -16.80 8.26
N PRO A 174 -4.43 -16.27 7.18
CA PRO A 174 -3.76 -15.35 6.28
C PRO A 174 -3.38 -14.05 7.02
N VAL A 175 -2.23 -13.48 6.65
CA VAL A 175 -1.71 -12.26 7.28
C VAL A 175 -2.61 -11.08 6.91
N PRO A 176 -3.12 -10.30 7.90
CA PRO A 176 -3.83 -9.06 7.62
C PRO A 176 -2.90 -8.06 6.92
N ASP A 177 -3.46 -7.14 6.14
CA ASP A 177 -2.74 -6.11 5.35
C ASP A 177 -1.44 -5.64 6.03
N TYR A 178 -0.30 -6.09 5.51
CA TYR A 178 1.02 -5.91 6.13
C TYR A 178 1.55 -4.47 5.98
N TYR A 179 1.22 -3.83 4.85
CA TYR A 179 1.71 -2.50 4.49
C TYR A 179 0.73 -1.38 4.85
N GLY A 180 -0.52 -1.72 5.20
CA GLY A 180 -1.54 -0.74 5.52
C GLY A 180 -1.97 0.05 4.28
N GLU A 181 -2.00 -0.61 3.12
CA GLU A 181 -2.43 -0.02 1.85
C GLU A 181 -3.89 0.43 1.90
N ASN A 182 -4.72 -0.32 2.64
CA ASN A 182 -6.16 -0.07 2.73
C ASN A 182 -6.55 1.02 3.75
N ILE A 183 -5.57 1.63 4.43
CA ILE A 183 -5.83 2.63 5.47
C ILE A 183 -6.05 3.99 4.82
N GLY A 184 -7.31 4.29 4.50
CA GLY A 184 -7.75 5.57 3.92
C GLY A 184 -8.54 6.47 4.87
N SER A 185 -8.82 6.02 6.09
CA SER A 185 -9.55 6.79 7.11
C SER A 185 -9.14 6.38 8.53
N LEU A 186 -9.48 7.21 9.53
CA LEU A 186 -9.23 6.89 10.93
C LEU A 186 -10.00 5.64 11.41
N LYS A 187 -11.16 5.37 10.82
CA LYS A 187 -11.95 4.16 11.12
C LYS A 187 -11.22 2.92 10.61
N ASP A 188 -10.69 2.99 9.39
CA ASP A 188 -9.93 1.90 8.78
C ASP A 188 -8.64 1.62 9.56
N TYR A 189 -7.98 2.67 10.06
CA TYR A 189 -6.82 2.51 10.94
C TYR A 189 -7.15 1.76 12.24
N ARG A 190 -8.25 2.13 12.92
CA ARG A 190 -8.69 1.41 14.13
C ARG A 190 -9.10 -0.02 13.82
N GLN A 191 -9.73 -0.25 12.68
CA GLN A 191 -10.09 -1.58 12.23
C GLN A 191 -8.85 -2.44 12.00
N TRP A 192 -7.87 -1.90 11.28
CA TRP A 192 -6.58 -2.52 11.04
C TRP A 192 -5.86 -2.89 12.36
N LEU A 193 -5.82 -1.99 13.35
CA LEU A 193 -5.25 -2.30 14.66
C LEU A 193 -5.95 -3.48 15.35
N ARG A 194 -7.28 -3.57 15.23
CA ARG A 194 -8.04 -4.71 15.76
C ARG A 194 -7.68 -5.99 15.03
N ASP A 195 -7.54 -5.95 13.72
CA ASP A 195 -7.21 -7.13 12.92
C ASP A 195 -5.79 -7.63 13.20
N GLN A 196 -4.81 -6.72 13.35
CA GLN A 196 -3.46 -7.06 13.84
C GLN A 196 -3.50 -7.66 15.26
N SER A 197 -4.35 -7.13 16.16
CA SER A 197 -4.50 -7.69 17.52
C SER A 197 -5.13 -9.09 17.53
N LYS A 198 -6.13 -9.34 16.68
CA LYS A 198 -6.76 -10.66 16.52
C LYS A 198 -5.76 -11.65 15.97
N TYR A 199 -4.97 -11.24 14.98
CA TYR A 199 -3.92 -12.08 14.41
C TYR A 199 -2.85 -12.42 15.44
N ARG A 200 -2.39 -11.47 16.26
CA ARG A 200 -1.45 -11.75 17.38
C ARG A 200 -2.01 -12.75 18.37
N LYS A 201 -3.29 -12.65 18.72
CA LYS A 201 -3.95 -13.60 19.64
C LYS A 201 -4.03 -15.00 19.04
N LYS A 202 -4.42 -15.11 17.77
CA LYS A 202 -4.45 -16.39 17.04
C LYS A 202 -3.06 -16.99 16.87
N ALA A 203 -2.04 -16.16 16.65
CA ALA A 203 -0.66 -16.62 16.53
C ALA A 203 -0.09 -17.09 17.88
N ALA A 204 -0.52 -16.49 18.99
CA ALA A 204 -0.10 -16.88 20.34
C ALA A 204 -0.75 -18.19 20.81
N TRP A 205 -2.00 -18.44 20.41
CA TRP A 205 -2.73 -19.66 20.70
C TRP A 205 -3.09 -20.37 19.40
N PRO A 206 -2.14 -21.13 18.80
CA PRO A 206 -2.52 -22.13 17.82
C PRO A 206 -3.39 -23.13 18.59
N GLU A 207 -4.71 -22.97 18.52
CA GLU A 207 -5.64 -24.03 18.91
C GLU A 207 -5.22 -25.26 18.10
N ASP A 208 -4.72 -26.28 18.80
CA ASP A 208 -4.25 -27.52 18.21
C ASP A 208 -5.35 -28.10 17.30
N GLU A 209 -4.92 -28.62 16.15
CA GLU A 209 -5.80 -29.26 15.19
C GLU A 209 -6.69 -30.31 15.87
N ALA A 210 -8.01 -30.08 15.78
CA ALA A 210 -9.05 -31.08 16.02
C ALA A 210 -9.71 -31.41 14.69
#